data_AF-A0A3Q7FQN1-F1
#
_entry.id   AF-A0A3Q7FQN1-F1
#
_cell.length_a   1.000
_cell.length_b   1.000
_cell.length_c   1.000
_cell.angle_alpha   90.00
_cell.angle_beta   90.00
_cell.angle_gamma   90.00
#
_symmetry.space_group_name_H-M   'P 1'
#
loop_
_entity.id
_entity.type
_entity.pdbx_description
1 polymer ?
#
loop_
_entity_poly.entity_id
_entity_poly.type
_entity_poly.pdbx_seq_one_letter_code
_entity_poly.pdbx_strand_id
1 'polypeptide(L)'
;MKNNSEKSIVNAAQSTGYPTLEMFWKSQQSQMENIKDFKDRLLLPPTRIKKIMKKNEDVRMVAGESPVLLAKACELFIQDLTLRSSIHAQENHRL
;
A
#
# COMPACT_ATOMS: atom_id res chain seq x y z
N MET A 1 4.07 -17.59 26.01
CA MET A 1 3.16 -16.64 26.68
C MET A 1 3.50 -15.26 26.14
N LYS A 2 2.64 -14.66 25.30
CA LYS A 2 2.89 -13.32 24.73
C LYS A 2 2.46 -12.29 25.77
N ASN A 3 3.39 -11.43 26.17
CA ASN A 3 3.28 -10.63 27.39
C ASN A 3 2.20 -9.55 27.26
N ASN A 4 1.42 -9.42 28.33
CA ASN A 4 0.27 -8.52 28.45
C ASN A 4 0.63 -7.03 28.28
N SER A 5 1.92 -6.68 28.34
CA SER A 5 2.45 -5.33 28.11
C SER A 5 2.45 -4.93 26.63
N GLU A 6 2.69 -5.85 25.70
CA GLU A 6 2.63 -5.55 24.25
C GLU A 6 1.18 -5.29 23.81
N LYS A 7 0.22 -5.98 24.43
CA LYS A 7 -1.23 -5.80 24.19
C LYS A 7 -1.79 -4.49 24.75
N SER A 8 -1.16 -3.89 25.77
CA SER A 8 -1.61 -2.61 26.32
C SER A 8 -1.07 -1.41 25.51
N ILE A 9 0.11 -1.51 24.90
CA ILE A 9 0.70 -0.41 24.12
C ILE A 9 0.05 -0.29 22.73
N VAL A 10 -0.38 -1.40 22.11
CA VAL A 10 -1.19 -1.35 20.87
C VAL A 10 -2.53 -0.63 21.04
N ASN A 11 -3.04 -0.50 22.27
CA ASN A 11 -4.26 0.26 22.56
C ASN A 11 -3.98 1.76 22.78
N ALA A 12 -2.75 2.16 23.15
CA ALA A 12 -2.40 3.57 23.34
C ALA A 12 -2.12 4.31 22.02
N ALA A 13 -1.64 3.59 21.00
CA ALA A 13 -1.47 4.14 19.64
C ALA A 13 -2.80 4.47 18.93
N GLN A 14 -3.95 4.08 19.51
CA GLN A 14 -5.28 4.41 18.99
C GLN A 14 -5.73 5.85 19.30
N SER A 15 -4.99 6.63 20.09
CA SER A 15 -5.41 7.98 20.52
C SER A 15 -4.87 9.13 19.67
N THR A 16 -4.01 8.88 18.68
CA THR A 16 -3.55 9.89 17.73
C THR A 16 -4.39 9.77 16.46
N GLY A 17 -4.93 10.88 15.92
CA GLY A 17 -5.91 10.91 14.82
C GLY A 17 -5.47 10.38 13.44
N TYR A 18 -4.48 9.49 13.40
CA TYR A 18 -4.04 8.79 12.20
C TYR A 18 -4.81 7.47 12.00
N PRO A 19 -5.16 7.13 10.76
CA PRO A 19 -5.86 5.88 10.47
C PRO A 19 -4.98 4.67 10.80
N THR A 20 -5.56 3.66 11.45
CA THR A 20 -4.86 2.40 11.65
C THR A 20 -4.67 1.67 10.32
N LEU A 21 -3.69 0.77 10.27
CA LEU A 21 -3.44 -0.07 9.10
C LEU A 21 -4.67 -0.89 8.69
N GLU A 22 -5.44 -1.37 9.67
CA GLU A 22 -6.68 -2.10 9.44
C GLU A 22 -7.76 -1.21 8.80
N MET A 23 -7.93 0.02 9.30
CA MET A 23 -8.87 0.98 8.72
C MET A 23 -8.48 1.37 7.30
N PHE A 24 -7.18 1.56 7.05
CA PHE A 24 -6.64 1.81 5.72
C PHE A 24 -7.02 0.70 4.75
N TRP A 25 -6.71 -0.56 5.05
CA TRP A 25 -6.99 -1.68 4.14
C TRP A 25 -8.49 -1.93 3.94
N LYS A 26 -9.31 -1.78 4.98
CA LYS A 26 -10.78 -1.85 4.83
C LYS A 26 -11.31 -0.77 3.89
N SER A 27 -10.80 0.46 4.01
CA SER A 27 -11.16 1.56 3.11
C SER A 27 -10.72 1.29 1.67
N GLN A 28 -9.46 0.85 1.47
CA GLN A 28 -8.94 0.55 0.14
C GLN A 28 -9.71 -0.60 -0.54
N GLN A 29 -10.10 -1.62 0.22
CA GLN A 29 -10.90 -2.73 -0.29
C GLN A 29 -12.26 -2.26 -0.79
N SER A 30 -13.00 -1.48 0.02
CA SER A 30 -14.30 -0.93 -0.36
C SER A 30 -14.19 -0.01 -1.59
N GLN A 31 -13.11 0.78 -1.69
CA GLN A 31 -12.86 1.59 -2.89
C GLN A 31 -12.63 0.71 -4.13
N MET A 32 -11.85 -0.38 -4.00
CA MET A 32 -11.53 -1.29 -5.09
C MET A 32 -12.77 -1.97 -5.67
N GLU A 33 -13.74 -2.33 -4.83
CA GLU A 33 -15.02 -2.92 -5.24
C GLU A 33 -15.84 -1.99 -6.15
N ASN A 34 -15.60 -0.67 -6.08
CA ASN A 34 -16.33 0.35 -6.83
C ASN A 34 -15.58 0.87 -8.07
N ILE A 35 -14.37 0.35 -8.38
CA ILE A 35 -13.61 0.77 -9.55
C ILE A 35 -14.18 0.13 -10.81
N LYS A 36 -14.67 0.97 -11.74
CA LYS A 36 -15.20 0.52 -13.05
C LYS A 36 -14.14 0.51 -14.15
N ASP A 37 -13.20 1.46 -14.13
CA ASP A 37 -12.04 1.49 -15.03
C ASP A 37 -10.81 1.92 -14.23
N PHE A 38 -9.74 1.12 -14.33
CA PHE A 38 -8.46 1.44 -13.69
C PHE A 38 -7.76 2.61 -14.39
N LYS A 39 -8.01 2.83 -15.68
CA LYS A 39 -7.29 3.81 -16.51
C LYS A 39 -7.46 5.25 -16.03
N ASP A 40 -8.62 5.59 -15.49
CA ASP A 40 -8.93 6.96 -15.04
C ASP A 40 -8.24 7.36 -13.74
N ARG A 41 -7.64 6.39 -13.02
CA ARG A 41 -7.07 6.60 -11.68
C ARG A 41 -5.61 6.15 -11.54
N LEU A 42 -4.90 5.90 -12.65
CA LEU A 42 -3.51 5.45 -12.57
C LEU A 42 -2.55 6.61 -12.27
N LEU A 43 -2.00 6.63 -11.05
CA LEU A 43 -0.91 7.55 -10.70
C LEU A 43 0.41 7.19 -11.41
N LEU A 44 0.62 5.91 -11.73
CA LEU A 44 1.86 5.41 -12.31
C LEU A 44 1.66 5.04 -13.80
N PRO A 45 2.53 5.51 -14.72
CA PRO A 45 2.38 5.22 -16.15
C PRO A 45 2.62 3.73 -16.48
N PRO A 46 1.65 3.00 -17.09
CA PRO A 46 1.82 1.59 -17.46
C PRO A 46 3.03 1.30 -18.34
N THR A 47 3.39 2.23 -19.22
CA THR A 47 4.58 2.11 -20.09
C THR A 47 5.89 2.06 -19.29
N ARG A 48 5.98 2.81 -18.19
CA ARG A 48 7.18 2.82 -17.34
C ARG A 48 7.27 1.53 -16.54
N ILE A 49 6.14 1.05 -16.03
CA ILE A 49 6.05 -0.25 -15.34
C ILE A 49 6.45 -1.38 -16.30
N LYS A 50 5.91 -1.40 -17.52
CA LYS A 50 6.28 -2.38 -18.55
C LYS A 50 7.80 -2.36 -18.84
N LYS A 51 8.42 -1.17 -18.94
CA LYS A 51 9.88 -1.04 -19.11
C LYS A 51 10.66 -1.63 -17.91
N ILE A 52 10.18 -1.44 -16.69
CA ILE A 52 10.80 -2.02 -15.48
C ILE A 52 10.66 -3.55 -15.48
N MET A 53 9.48 -4.08 -15.76
CA MET A 53 9.24 -5.54 -15.86
C MET A 53 10.16 -6.19 -16.90
N LYS A 54 10.41 -5.49 -18.01
CA LYS A 54 11.27 -5.91 -19.11
C LYS A 54 12.78 -5.77 -18.87
N LYS A 55 13.20 -5.25 -17.72
CA LYS A 55 14.63 -5.28 -17.34
C LYS A 55 15.09 -6.69 -16.99
N ASN A 56 14.18 -7.58 -16.61
CA ASN A 56 14.49 -9.00 -16.44
C ASN A 56 14.50 -9.67 -17.84
N GLU A 57 15.66 -10.22 -18.22
CA GLU A 57 15.91 -10.84 -19.53
C GLU A 57 15.02 -12.06 -19.80
N ASP A 58 14.57 -12.76 -18.74
CA ASP A 58 13.67 -13.91 -18.86
C ASP A 58 12.24 -13.51 -19.24
N VAL A 59 11.88 -12.23 -19.11
CA VAL A 59 10.53 -11.72 -19.37
C VAL A 59 10.35 -11.41 -20.86
N ARG A 60 9.93 -12.42 -21.65
CA ARG A 60 9.70 -12.27 -23.10
C ARG A 60 8.40 -11.56 -23.48
N MET A 61 7.33 -11.72 -22.72
CA MET A 61 6.06 -11.03 -22.97
C MET A 61 5.48 -10.51 -21.67
N VAL A 62 4.70 -9.44 -21.76
CA VAL A 62 3.96 -8.85 -20.63
C VAL A 62 2.54 -8.64 -21.12
N ALA A 63 1.57 -9.24 -20.44
CA ALA A 63 0.16 -9.07 -20.77
C ALA A 63 -0.25 -7.60 -20.61
N GLY A 64 -1.18 -7.13 -21.43
CA GLY A 64 -1.57 -5.71 -21.45
C GLY A 64 -2.16 -5.22 -20.12
N GLU A 65 -2.82 -6.11 -19.39
CA GLU A 65 -3.45 -5.83 -18.09
C GLU A 65 -2.45 -5.76 -16.93
N SER A 66 -1.32 -6.47 -17.00
CA SER A 66 -0.39 -6.58 -15.86
C SER A 66 0.22 -5.23 -15.46
N PRO A 67 0.68 -4.35 -16.38
CA PRO A 67 1.17 -3.03 -16.01
C PRO A 67 0.10 -2.12 -15.40
N VAL A 68 -1.17 -2.29 -15.78
CA VAL A 68 -2.31 -1.53 -15.23
C VAL A 68 -2.60 -1.97 -13.80
N LEU A 69 -2.65 -3.29 -13.57
CA LEU A 69 -2.83 -3.84 -12.23
C LEU A 69 -1.67 -3.45 -11.30
N LEU A 70 -0.44 -3.56 -11.79
CA LEU A 70 0.74 -3.16 -11.04
C LEU A 70 0.76 -1.66 -10.71
N ALA A 71 0.24 -0.80 -11.58
CA ALA A 71 0.15 0.62 -11.26
C ALA A 71 -0.67 0.85 -9.99
N LYS A 72 -1.83 0.18 -9.86
CA LYS A 72 -2.65 0.28 -8.65
C LYS A 72 -2.03 -0.43 -7.44
N ALA A 73 -1.44 -1.61 -7.64
CA ALA A 73 -0.75 -2.32 -6.58
C ALA A 73 0.43 -1.52 -6.00
N CYS A 74 1.22 -0.88 -6.85
CA CYS A 74 2.34 -0.04 -6.44
C CYS A 74 1.86 1.21 -5.68
N GLU A 75 0.75 1.83 -6.08
CA GLU A 75 0.14 2.93 -5.32
C GLU A 75 -0.21 2.49 -3.89
N LEU A 76 -0.92 1.36 -3.75
CA LEU A 76 -1.28 0.81 -2.44
C LEU A 76 -0.05 0.43 -1.62
N PHE A 77 0.97 -0.16 -2.26
CA PHE A 77 2.23 -0.52 -1.62
C PHE A 77 2.95 0.70 -1.05
N ILE A 78 3.03 1.80 -1.82
CA ILE A 78 3.67 3.04 -1.35
C ILE A 78 2.90 3.61 -0.15
N GLN A 79 1.57 3.64 -0.22
CA GLN A 79 0.73 4.12 0.88
C GLN A 79 0.87 3.28 2.15
N ASP A 80 0.82 1.95 2.03
CA ASP A 80 1.00 1.00 3.15
C ASP A 80 2.40 1.15 3.77
N LEU A 81 3.45 1.14 2.95
CA LEU A 81 4.83 1.29 3.41
C LEU A 81 5.04 2.64 4.12
N THR A 82 4.49 3.72 3.57
CA THR A 82 4.56 5.06 4.15
C THR A 82 3.82 5.12 5.48
N LEU A 83 2.62 4.55 5.57
CA LEU A 83 1.83 4.52 6.80
C LEU A 83 2.56 3.76 7.91
N ARG A 84 3.10 2.57 7.61
CA ARG A 84 3.90 1.79 8.57
C ARG A 84 5.12 2.57 9.05
N SER A 85 5.82 3.22 8.12
CA SER A 85 7.01 4.03 8.45
C SER A 85 6.65 5.23 9.32
N SER A 86 5.52 5.88 9.06
CA SER A 86 5.01 7.00 9.85
C SER A 86 4.64 6.58 11.27
N ILE A 87 3.93 5.46 11.43
CA ILE A 87 3.59 4.89 12.75
C ILE A 87 4.87 4.64 13.54
N HIS A 88 5.84 3.97 12.93
CA HIS A 88 7.12 3.69 13.60
C HIS A 88 7.88 4.97 13.99
N ALA A 89 7.91 5.98 13.13
CA ALA A 89 8.59 7.24 13.43
C ALA A 89 7.89 8.02 14.57
N GLN A 90 6.56 7.98 14.65
CA GLN A 90 5.77 8.54 15.76
C GLN A 90 6.01 7.81 17.09
N GLU A 91 6.04 6.47 17.07
CA GLU A 91 6.38 5.65 18.25
C GLU A 91 7.76 5.99 18.82
N ASN A 92 8.68 6.45 17.97
CA ASN A 92 10.02 6.89 18.36
C ASN A 92 10.12 8.41 18.61
N HIS A 93 9.00 9.15 18.61
CA HIS A 93 8.94 10.61 18.79
C HIS A 93 9.83 11.39 17.79
N ARG A 94 9.95 10.88 16.56
CA ARG A 94 10.72 11.50 15.47
C ARG A 94 9.85 12.32 14.51
N LEU A 95 8.55 12.38 14.78
CA LEU A 95 7.51 13.10 14.05
C LEU A 95 6.61 13.85 15.02
#